data_AF-A0A495IVH4-F1
#
_entry.id   AF-A0A495IVH4-F1
#
_cell.length_a   1.000
_cell.length_b   1.000
_cell.length_c   1.000
_cell.angle_alpha   90.00
_cell.angle_beta   90.00
_cell.angle_gamma   90.00
#
_symmetry.space_group_name_H-M   'P 1'
#
loop_
_entity.id
_entity.type
_entity.pdbx_description
1 polymer ?
#
loop_
_entity_poly.entity_id
_entity_poly.type
_entity_poly.pdbx_seq_one_letter_code
_entity_poly.pdbx_strand_id
1 'polypeptide(L)'
;MESELLKHEIKTRVNDAKFDQLTDLLNKSECRNMSELVRHILYNRPVILLHRDKSLDLLIEELSGIRKELRSIGININQITRSFNTFKEQDQKLYYALGAAEQYKIVGGKIDQLFNIITKLSEQWSPK
;
A
#
# COMPACT_ATOMS: atom_id res chain seq x y z
N MET A 1 30.83 21.86 11.86
CA MET A 1 29.96 21.17 12.85
C MET A 1 29.35 22.12 13.88
N GLU A 2 30.06 23.14 14.39
CA GLU A 2 29.47 24.09 15.36
C GLU A 2 28.38 25.03 14.82
N SER A 3 28.27 25.17 13.49
CA SER A 3 27.36 26.10 12.81
C SER A 3 25.89 25.63 12.75
N GLU A 4 25.59 24.39 13.10
CA GLU A 4 24.23 23.82 13.04
C GLU A 4 23.55 23.65 14.40
N LEU A 5 24.24 23.98 15.49
CA LEU A 5 23.68 23.90 16.84
C LEU A 5 22.64 25.00 17.04
N LEU A 6 21.45 24.62 17.53
CA LEU A 6 20.36 25.52 17.86
C LEU A 6 20.69 26.25 19.19
N LYS A 7 21.36 27.39 19.10
CA LYS A 7 21.89 28.13 20.28
C LYS A 7 20.95 29.19 20.85
N HIS A 8 19.97 29.66 20.08
CA HIS A 8 19.12 30.79 20.45
C HIS A 8 17.63 30.42 20.36
N GLU A 9 16.85 30.86 21.35
CA GLU A 9 15.40 30.65 21.42
C GLU A 9 14.66 31.88 20.85
N ILE A 10 13.65 31.65 20.00
CA ILE A 10 12.79 32.69 19.43
C ILE A 10 11.36 32.46 19.92
N LYS A 11 10.76 33.45 20.58
CA LYS A 11 9.37 33.42 21.06
C LYS A 11 8.57 34.55 20.40
N THR A 12 7.42 34.21 19.84
CA THR A 12 6.48 35.20 19.30
C THR A 12 5.05 34.76 19.56
N ARG A 13 4.13 35.72 19.56
CA ARG A 13 2.69 35.47 19.68
C ARG A 13 2.05 35.56 18.30
N VAL A 14 1.13 34.66 18.01
CA VAL A 14 0.31 34.67 16.81
C VAL A 14 -1.16 34.72 17.20
N ASN A 15 -2.02 35.11 16.26
CA ASN A 15 -3.47 35.03 16.47
C ASN A 15 -3.99 33.61 16.20
N ASP A 16 -5.23 33.35 16.59
CA ASP A 16 -5.87 32.03 16.49
C ASP A 16 -5.88 31.52 15.03
N ALA A 17 -6.26 32.39 14.09
CA ALA A 17 -6.29 32.04 12.67
C ALA A 17 -4.94 31.54 12.14
N LYS A 18 -3.82 32.14 12.59
CA LYS A 18 -2.48 31.70 12.19
C LYS A 18 -2.07 30.44 12.94
N PHE A 19 -2.48 30.29 14.21
CA PHE A 19 -2.23 29.08 14.98
C PHE A 19 -2.93 27.85 14.37
N ASP A 20 -4.18 28.00 13.94
CA ASP A 20 -4.94 26.95 13.27
C ASP A 20 -4.29 26.56 11.94
N GLN A 21 -3.89 27.55 11.13
CA GLN A 21 -3.16 27.30 9.88
C GLN A 21 -1.87 26.51 10.09
N LEU A 22 -1.09 26.86 11.11
CA LEU A 22 0.15 26.14 11.44
C LEU A 22 -0.13 24.73 11.97
N THR A 23 -1.21 24.55 12.72
CA THR A 23 -1.63 23.24 13.23
C THR A 23 -2.08 22.33 12.10
N ASP A 24 -2.84 22.84 11.13
CA ASP A 24 -3.22 22.11 9.92
C ASP A 24 -2.01 21.72 9.08
N LEU A 25 -1.04 22.62 8.92
CA LEU A 25 0.21 22.31 8.24
C LEU A 25 1.02 21.25 8.99
N LEU A 26 1.09 21.33 10.32
CA LEU A 26 1.78 20.34 11.14
C LEU A 26 1.18 18.94 10.92
N ASN A 27 -0.15 18.83 11.00
CA ASN A 27 -0.89 17.59 10.81
C ASN A 27 -0.70 16.97 9.43
N LYS A 28 -0.45 17.80 8.41
CA LYS A 28 -0.24 17.37 7.03
C LYS A 28 1.24 17.21 6.67
N SER A 29 2.17 17.47 7.58
CA SER A 29 3.62 17.44 7.31
C SER A 29 4.31 16.27 8.00
N GLU A 30 5.56 16.00 7.63
CA GLU A 30 6.43 15.07 8.35
C GLU A 30 7.04 15.65 9.65
N CYS A 31 6.73 16.90 10.00
CA CYS A 31 7.28 17.55 11.18
C CYS A 31 6.68 16.94 12.47
N ARG A 32 7.52 16.64 13.46
CA ARG A 32 7.12 16.00 14.72
C ARG A 32 6.45 16.95 15.69
N ASN A 33 6.76 18.24 15.61
CA ASN A 33 6.20 19.26 16.48
C ASN A 33 6.21 20.65 15.83
N MET A 34 5.46 21.58 16.45
CA MET A 34 5.33 22.96 15.98
C MET A 34 6.69 23.67 15.86
N SER A 35 7.61 23.43 16.80
CA SER A 35 8.95 24.05 16.79
C SER A 35 9.77 23.60 15.58
N GLU A 36 9.65 22.34 15.16
CA GLU A 36 10.28 21.83 13.96
C GLU A 36 9.66 22.44 12.69
N LEU A 37 8.32 22.50 12.61
CA LEU A 37 7.64 23.12 11.47
C LEU A 37 8.04 24.59 11.31
N VAL A 38 7.95 25.37 12.39
CA VAL A 38 8.33 26.80 12.37
C VAL A 38 9.80 26.97 12.01
N ARG A 39 10.68 26.10 12.51
CA ARG A 39 12.10 26.12 12.13
C ARG A 39 12.28 25.83 10.64
N HIS A 40 11.57 24.86 10.05
CA HIS A 40 11.62 24.63 8.61
C HIS A 40 11.22 25.87 7.83
N ILE A 41 10.12 26.53 8.23
CA ILE A 41 9.66 27.78 7.62
C ILE A 41 10.71 28.89 7.76
N LEU A 42 11.28 29.09 8.95
CA LEU A 42 12.29 30.14 9.20
C LEU A 42 13.58 29.96 8.40
N TYR A 43 13.98 28.72 8.15
CA TYR A 43 15.18 28.40 7.35
C TYR A 43 14.86 28.16 5.87
N ASN A 44 13.65 28.49 5.39
CA ASN A 44 13.19 28.22 4.02
C ASN A 44 13.44 26.78 3.57
N ARG A 45 13.35 25.83 4.51
CA ARG A 45 13.44 24.40 4.21
C ARG A 45 12.09 23.93 3.68
N PRO A 46 12.07 23.01 2.69
CA PRO A 46 10.82 22.45 2.22
C PRO A 46 10.09 21.77 3.38
N VAL A 47 8.79 22.05 3.51
CA VAL A 47 7.88 21.31 4.38
C VAL A 47 7.24 20.25 3.49
N ILE A 48 7.67 19.00 3.65
CA ILE A 48 7.11 17.88 2.89
C ILE A 48 5.72 17.62 3.47
N LEU A 49 4.70 17.91 2.65
CA LEU A 49 3.32 17.61 2.98
C LEU A 49 3.04 16.15 2.60
N LEU A 50 2.66 15.35 3.60
CA LEU A 50 2.15 14.00 3.43
C LEU A 50 0.74 14.08 2.86
N HIS A 51 0.65 13.99 1.53
CA HIS A 51 -0.63 13.79 0.87
C HIS A 51 -1.02 12.32 0.97
N ARG A 52 -1.75 11.96 2.04
CA ARG A 52 -2.30 10.61 2.19
C ARG A 52 -3.62 10.53 1.42
N ASP A 53 -3.55 10.02 0.21
CA ASP A 53 -4.75 9.77 -0.60
C ASP A 53 -5.47 8.53 -0.08
N LYS A 54 -6.64 8.74 0.52
CA LYS A 54 -7.49 7.65 1.03
C LYS A 54 -7.90 6.66 -0.07
N SER A 55 -7.94 7.09 -1.33
CA SER A 55 -8.27 6.20 -2.45
C SER A 55 -7.14 5.20 -2.73
N LEU A 56 -5.87 5.61 -2.59
CA LEU A 56 -4.72 4.72 -2.75
C LEU A 56 -4.63 3.70 -1.62
N ASP A 57 -4.94 4.09 -0.39
CA ASP A 57 -4.94 3.18 0.76
C ASP A 57 -5.95 2.03 0.56
N LEU A 58 -7.16 2.33 0.10
CA LEU A 58 -8.20 1.33 -0.20
C LEU A 58 -7.76 0.37 -1.32
N LEU A 59 -7.11 0.90 -2.37
CA LEU A 59 -6.61 0.08 -3.48
C LEU A 59 -5.48 -0.86 -3.05
N ILE A 60 -4.55 -0.39 -2.23
CA ILE A 60 -3.45 -1.22 -1.67
C ILE A 60 -4.03 -2.35 -0.81
N GLU A 61 -5.09 -2.07 -0.05
CA GLU A 61 -5.78 -3.07 0.75
C GLU A 61 -6.43 -4.16 -0.13
N GLU A 62 -7.19 -3.77 -1.16
CA GLU A 62 -7.81 -4.70 -2.12
C GLU A 62 -6.77 -5.58 -2.82
N LEU A 63 -5.67 -4.99 -3.30
CA LEU A 63 -4.55 -5.72 -3.92
C LEU A 63 -3.88 -6.71 -2.95
N SER A 64 -3.70 -6.31 -1.70
CA SER A 64 -3.14 -7.18 -0.66
C SER A 64 -4.05 -8.38 -0.38
N GLY A 65 -5.37 -8.19 -0.41
CA GLY A 65 -6.38 -9.25 -0.33
C GLY A 65 -6.24 -10.27 -1.45
N ILE A 66 -6.26 -9.80 -2.71
CA ILE A 66 -6.13 -10.67 -3.89
C ILE A 66 -4.80 -11.44 -3.87
N ARG A 67 -3.70 -10.79 -3.49
CA ARG A 67 -2.39 -11.46 -3.37
C ARG A 67 -2.42 -12.61 -2.36
N LYS A 68 -3.09 -12.44 -1.21
CA LYS A 68 -3.24 -13.51 -0.20
C LYS A 68 -4.04 -14.68 -0.75
N GLU A 69 -5.14 -14.40 -1.44
CA GLU A 69 -5.99 -15.43 -2.04
C GLU A 69 -5.26 -16.21 -3.13
N LEU A 70 -4.58 -15.53 -4.06
CA LEU A 70 -3.76 -16.17 -5.09
C LEU A 70 -2.66 -17.05 -4.49
N ARG A 71 -2.01 -16.60 -3.41
CA ARG A 71 -1.02 -17.41 -2.69
C ARG A 71 -1.64 -18.69 -2.14
N SER A 72 -2.84 -18.60 -1.56
CA SER A 72 -3.56 -19.78 -1.03
C SER A 72 -3.88 -20.77 -2.15
N ILE A 73 -4.34 -20.29 -3.31
CA ILE A 73 -4.65 -21.16 -4.45
C ILE A 73 -3.37 -21.82 -4.99
N GLY A 74 -2.27 -21.07 -5.10
CA GLY A 74 -0.97 -21.61 -5.53
C GLY A 74 -0.45 -22.71 -4.59
N ILE A 75 -0.66 -22.56 -3.28
CA ILE A 75 -0.34 -23.60 -2.28
C ILE A 75 -1.19 -24.86 -2.53
N ASN A 76 -2.49 -24.72 -2.76
CA ASN A 76 -3.40 -25.84 -3.03
C ASN A 76 -3.02 -26.57 -4.33
N ILE A 77 -2.74 -25.84 -5.41
CA ILE A 77 -2.29 -26.43 -6.69
C ILE A 77 -0.99 -27.22 -6.47
N ASN A 78 -0.01 -26.64 -5.77
CA ASN A 78 1.26 -27.32 -5.49
C ASN A 78 1.06 -28.60 -4.65
N GLN A 79 0.11 -28.62 -3.71
CA GLN A 79 -0.24 -29.83 -2.97
C GLN A 79 -0.84 -30.90 -3.89
N ILE A 80 -1.78 -30.52 -4.75
CA ILE A 80 -2.40 -31.45 -5.72
C ILE A 80 -1.34 -32.00 -6.69
N THR A 81 -0.44 -31.17 -7.19
CA THR A 81 0.66 -31.60 -8.08
C THR A 81 1.62 -32.57 -7.37
N ARG A 82 1.98 -32.31 -6.11
CA ARG A 82 2.80 -33.24 -5.33
C ARG A 82 2.11 -34.58 -5.13
N SER A 83 0.83 -34.57 -4.76
CA SER A 83 0.03 -35.79 -4.60
C SER A 83 -0.05 -36.58 -5.91
N PHE A 84 -0.34 -35.91 -7.03
CA PHE A 84 -0.39 -36.52 -8.37
C PHE A 84 0.94 -37.21 -8.75
N ASN A 85 2.08 -36.58 -8.46
CA ASN A 85 3.39 -37.15 -8.76
C ASN A 85 3.81 -38.29 -7.82
N THR A 86 3.17 -38.42 -6.65
CA THR A 86 3.56 -39.40 -5.62
C THR A 86 2.84 -40.75 -5.78
N PHE A 87 1.61 -40.78 -6.28
CA PHE A 87 0.84 -42.02 -6.43
C PHE A 87 1.03 -42.69 -7.79
N LYS A 88 1.10 -44.03 -7.80
CA LYS A 88 1.34 -44.84 -9.01
C LYS A 88 0.06 -45.31 -9.72
N GLU A 89 -1.07 -45.37 -9.01
CA GLU A 89 -2.36 -45.83 -9.56
C GLU A 89 -3.04 -44.79 -10.45
N GLN A 90 -3.64 -45.26 -11.53
CA GLN A 90 -4.18 -44.45 -12.62
C GLN A 90 -5.47 -43.70 -12.23
N ASP A 91 -6.33 -44.32 -11.42
CA ASP A 91 -7.59 -43.72 -10.96
C ASP A 91 -7.35 -42.57 -9.96
N GLN A 92 -6.35 -42.73 -9.08
CA GLN A 92 -5.97 -41.67 -8.13
C GLN A 92 -5.37 -40.45 -8.86
N LYS A 93 -4.61 -40.68 -9.94
CA LYS A 93 -4.10 -39.60 -10.79
C LYS A 93 -5.21 -38.80 -11.48
N LEU A 94 -6.25 -39.46 -11.97
CA LEU A 94 -7.38 -38.79 -12.62
C LEU A 94 -8.13 -37.87 -11.65
N TYR A 95 -8.35 -38.33 -10.41
CA TYR A 95 -8.96 -37.53 -9.34
C TYR A 95 -8.18 -36.25 -9.03
N TYR A 96 -6.86 -36.34 -8.86
CA TYR A 96 -6.03 -35.15 -8.60
C TYR A 96 -5.91 -34.24 -9.83
N ALA A 97 -5.89 -34.78 -11.04
CA ALA A 97 -5.88 -33.98 -12.27
C ALA A 97 -7.17 -33.13 -12.41
N LEU A 98 -8.33 -33.71 -12.08
CA LEU A 98 -9.61 -32.99 -12.05
C LEU A 98 -9.62 -31.90 -10.97
N GLY A 99 -9.13 -32.21 -9.76
CA GLY A 99 -9.00 -31.20 -8.69
C GLY A 99 -8.06 -30.04 -9.06
N ALA A 100 -6.95 -30.32 -9.76
CA ALA A 100 -6.06 -29.27 -10.25
C ALA A 100 -6.77 -28.38 -11.28
N ALA A 101 -7.50 -28.98 -12.23
CA ALA A 101 -8.24 -28.25 -13.26
C ALA A 101 -9.31 -27.32 -12.65
N GLU A 102 -10.01 -27.77 -11.60
CA GLU A 102 -10.99 -26.95 -10.88
C GLU A 102 -10.33 -25.76 -10.16
N GLN A 103 -9.20 -25.99 -9.48
CA GLN A 103 -8.45 -24.90 -8.85
C GLN A 103 -7.94 -23.89 -9.89
N TYR A 104 -7.47 -24.33 -11.05
CA TYR A 104 -7.06 -23.45 -12.15
C TYR A 104 -8.23 -22.59 -12.67
N LYS A 105 -9.45 -23.12 -12.71
CA LYS A 105 -10.65 -22.36 -13.09
C LYS A 105 -10.95 -21.24 -12.09
N ILE A 106 -10.76 -21.49 -10.80
CA ILE A 106 -10.90 -20.49 -9.74
C ILE A 106 -9.82 -19.40 -9.86
N VAL A 107 -8.58 -19.77 -10.21
CA VAL A 107 -7.50 -18.80 -10.50
C VAL A 107 -7.90 -17.85 -11.63
N GLY A 108 -8.49 -18.37 -12.71
CA GLY A 108 -8.95 -17.56 -13.85
C GLY A 108 -9.86 -16.40 -13.41
N GLY A 109 -10.89 -16.69 -12.62
CA GLY A 109 -11.79 -15.65 -12.10
C GLY A 109 -11.11 -14.64 -11.17
N LYS A 110 -10.07 -15.05 -10.44
CA LYS A 110 -9.26 -14.15 -9.60
C LYS A 110 -8.32 -13.26 -10.42
N ILE A 111 -7.80 -13.79 -11.52
CA ILE A 111 -7.03 -13.01 -12.50
C ILE A 111 -7.92 -11.96 -13.16
N ASP A 112 -9.18 -12.27 -13.47
CA ASP A 112 -10.13 -11.28 -14.01
C ASP A 112 -10.42 -10.16 -13.00
N GLN A 113 -10.57 -10.50 -11.71
CA GLN A 113 -10.71 -9.50 -10.63
C GLN A 113 -9.46 -8.62 -10.50
N LEU A 114 -8.27 -9.21 -10.62
CA LEU A 114 -7.01 -8.46 -10.60
C LEU A 114 -6.91 -7.51 -11.81
N PHE A 115 -7.27 -7.98 -13.01
CA PHE A 115 -7.27 -7.14 -14.21
C PHE A 115 -8.22 -5.95 -14.07
N ASN A 116 -9.42 -6.15 -13.51
CA ASN A 116 -10.35 -5.04 -13.26
C ASN A 116 -9.76 -3.95 -12.34
N ILE A 117 -9.00 -4.34 -11.31
CA ILE A 117 -8.34 -3.36 -10.42
C ILE A 117 -7.19 -2.66 -11.12
N ILE A 118 -6.39 -3.39 -11.91
CA ILE A 118 -5.31 -2.81 -12.72
C ILE A 118 -5.87 -1.81 -13.74
N THR A 119 -7.00 -2.12 -14.38
CA THR A 119 -7.67 -1.20 -15.31
C THR A 119 -8.14 0.06 -14.60
N LYS A 120 -8.79 -0.04 -13.44
CA LYS A 120 -9.20 1.13 -12.63
C LYS A 120 -8.00 1.99 -12.22
N LEU A 121 -6.89 1.37 -11.84
CA LEU A 121 -5.63 2.05 -11.53
C LEU A 121 -5.06 2.79 -12.75
N SER A 122 -5.05 2.13 -13.91
CA SER A 122 -4.60 2.73 -15.17
C SER A 122 -5.46 3.93 -15.59
N GLU A 123 -6.77 3.88 -15.34
CA GLU A 123 -7.68 4.99 -15.64
C GLU A 123 -7.48 6.20 -14.71
N GLN A 124 -7.19 5.97 -13.42
CA GLN A 124 -6.91 7.05 -12.47
C GLN A 124 -5.56 7.74 -12.72
N TRP A 125 -4.58 7.03 -13.26
CA TRP A 125 -3.21 7.52 -13.45
C TRP A 125 -2.89 7.84 -14.92
N SER A 126 -3.84 7.63 -15.85
CA SER A 126 -3.70 8.13 -17.21
C SER A 126 -3.82 9.65 -17.21
N PRO A 127 -2.86 10.39 -17.77
CA PRO A 127 -3.07 11.80 -18.04
C PRO A 127 -4.26 11.92 -19.00
N LYS A 128 -5.17 12.85 -18.72
CA LYS A 128 -6.16 13.32 -19.69
C LYS A 128 -5.50 14.16 -20.77
#